data_AF-A0A1V2W1H7-F1
#
_entry.id   AF-A0A1V2W1H7-F1
#
_cell.length_a   1.000
_cell.length_b   1.000
_cell.length_c   1.000
_cell.angle_alpha   90.00
_cell.angle_beta   90.00
_cell.angle_gamma   90.00
#
_symmetry.space_group_name_H-M   'P 1'
#
loop_
_entity.id
_entity.type
_entity.pdbx_description
1 polymer ?
#
loop_
_entity_poly.entity_id
_entity_poly.type
_entity_poly.pdbx_seq_one_letter_code
_entity_poly.pdbx_strand_id
1 'polypeptide(L)'
;MATARKAPVRRATPVAARPAAKRVPAAKSDATRAVPNGALNGHAQPAAALPAADAARKTRASEADGEEVVVRPAYWDKACADLVKRDRILKKLIPKFGPAHLVKRGDPFVTLARSVVGQQISVPSAQSLWARIEDACPKLAPQPVIRLGADKLIACGLSKRKTEYILDLAQHFVSGALHVDKWMSMDDEDVIAELTQIRGISRWTAEMFLIFNLSRPDVLPLDDPGLIRAISVNYFSGEPVTRSEAREVAANWEPWRTVATWYMWRSLDAPDADV
;
A
#
# COMPACT_ATOMS: atom_id res chain seq x y z
N MET A 1 -10.17 47.77 54.30
CA MET A 1 -9.73 48.83 53.35
C MET A 1 -8.22 48.71 53.18
N ALA A 2 -7.76 48.17 52.04
CA ALA A 2 -6.35 48.11 51.68
C ALA A 2 -6.23 48.25 50.15
N THR A 3 -5.43 49.23 49.75
CA THR A 3 -5.28 49.80 48.41
C THR A 3 -4.49 48.92 47.45
N ALA A 4 -5.01 48.77 46.23
CA ALA A 4 -4.40 48.05 45.12
C ALA A 4 -3.17 48.78 44.54
N ARG A 5 -2.05 48.06 44.34
CA ARG A 5 -0.91 48.49 43.51
C ARG A 5 -0.94 47.76 42.17
N LYS A 6 -1.07 48.51 41.07
CA LYS A 6 -0.95 48.04 39.68
C LYS A 6 0.52 47.84 39.31
N ALA A 7 0.83 46.72 38.65
CA ALA A 7 2.12 46.44 38.01
C ALA A 7 2.18 47.06 36.58
N PRO A 8 3.38 47.41 36.05
CA PRO A 8 3.49 48.09 34.77
C PRO A 8 3.54 47.13 33.57
N VAL A 9 2.90 47.55 32.47
CA VAL A 9 2.82 46.89 31.17
C VAL A 9 4.13 47.08 30.40
N ARG A 10 4.77 45.98 29.96
CA ARG A 10 5.94 46.01 29.05
C ARG A 10 5.48 46.29 27.61
N ARG A 11 6.02 47.35 26.99
CA ARG A 11 5.89 47.65 25.56
C ARG A 11 6.83 46.75 24.73
N ALA A 12 6.29 46.10 23.70
CA ALA A 12 7.05 45.37 22.69
C ALA A 12 7.63 46.33 21.63
N THR A 13 8.89 46.10 21.27
CA THR A 13 9.64 46.84 20.23
C THR A 13 9.41 46.17 18.86
N PRO A 14 9.26 46.93 17.75
CA PRO A 14 9.03 46.33 16.43
C PRO A 14 10.35 45.86 15.80
N VAL A 15 10.36 44.63 15.27
CA VAL A 15 11.49 44.08 14.51
C VAL A 15 11.39 44.51 13.04
N ALA A 16 12.47 45.10 12.54
CA ALA A 16 12.59 45.65 11.19
C ALA A 16 12.68 44.59 10.09
N ALA A 17 12.06 44.87 8.94
CA ALA A 17 12.08 44.07 7.73
C ALA A 17 13.47 44.09 7.04
N ARG A 18 13.95 42.93 6.56
CA ARG A 18 15.17 42.81 5.74
C ARG A 18 14.86 43.05 4.25
N PRO A 19 15.79 43.63 3.48
CA PRO A 19 15.56 43.97 2.07
C PRO A 19 15.86 42.80 1.12
N ALA A 20 15.17 42.82 -0.03
CA ALA A 20 15.27 41.87 -1.12
C ALA A 20 16.64 41.90 -1.81
N ALA A 21 17.23 40.73 -2.06
CA ALA A 21 18.49 40.57 -2.80
C ALA A 21 18.25 40.57 -4.32
N LYS A 22 19.06 41.36 -5.02
CA LYS A 22 19.06 41.57 -6.49
C LYS A 22 19.58 40.33 -7.23
N ARG A 23 18.90 40.00 -8.35
CA ARG A 23 19.36 39.03 -9.38
C ARG A 23 20.59 39.57 -10.12
N VAL A 24 21.56 38.70 -10.37
CA VAL A 24 22.74 38.92 -11.24
C VAL A 24 22.67 37.93 -12.42
N PRO A 25 22.99 38.32 -13.67
CA PRO A 25 22.82 37.45 -14.84
C PRO A 25 24.01 36.48 -15.01
N ALA A 26 23.72 35.26 -15.48
CA ALA A 26 24.72 34.23 -15.76
C ALA A 26 25.39 34.44 -17.13
N ALA A 27 26.72 34.42 -17.14
CA ALA A 27 27.56 34.44 -18.33
C ALA A 27 27.69 33.04 -18.96
N LYS A 28 27.79 33.00 -20.30
CA LYS A 28 28.07 31.80 -21.09
C LYS A 28 29.57 31.50 -21.05
N SER A 29 29.95 30.24 -20.83
CA SER A 29 31.26 29.73 -21.23
C SER A 29 31.15 28.28 -21.67
N ASP A 30 31.66 28.05 -22.87
CA ASP A 30 31.80 26.80 -23.60
C ASP A 30 33.12 26.12 -23.17
N ALA A 31 33.08 24.84 -22.79
CA ALA A 31 34.29 24.00 -22.59
C ALA A 31 33.95 22.50 -22.44
N THR A 32 34.08 21.79 -23.56
CA THR A 32 34.66 20.44 -23.76
C THR A 32 34.74 19.43 -22.60
N ARG A 33 33.94 18.37 -22.73
CA ARG A 33 34.23 16.92 -22.53
C ARG A 33 34.98 16.48 -21.26
N ALA A 34 34.22 15.94 -20.31
CA ALA A 34 34.62 14.80 -19.47
C ALA A 34 33.37 13.95 -19.18
N VAL A 35 33.44 12.64 -19.42
CA VAL A 35 32.38 11.68 -19.11
C VAL A 35 32.66 11.12 -17.71
N PRO A 36 31.73 11.24 -16.73
CA PRO A 36 31.71 10.36 -15.59
C PRO A 36 30.53 9.39 -15.70
N ASN A 37 30.88 8.12 -15.72
CA ASN A 37 29.99 6.99 -15.46
C ASN A 37 29.39 7.11 -14.04
N GLY A 38 28.09 6.78 -13.90
CA GLY A 38 27.53 6.38 -12.61
C GLY A 38 26.38 7.23 -12.09
N ALA A 39 25.16 6.94 -12.55
CA ALA A 39 23.92 7.04 -11.77
C ALA A 39 22.80 6.33 -12.53
N LEU A 40 22.61 5.03 -12.28
CA LEU A 40 21.41 4.32 -12.73
C LEU A 40 20.24 4.79 -11.86
N ASN A 41 19.66 5.96 -12.20
CA ASN A 41 18.32 6.33 -11.79
C ASN A 41 17.32 5.47 -12.58
N GLY A 42 17.18 4.21 -12.16
CA GLY A 42 16.04 3.40 -12.53
C GLY A 42 14.84 3.84 -11.71
N HIS A 43 14.06 4.79 -12.23
CA HIS A 43 12.70 5.00 -11.77
C HIS A 43 11.94 3.69 -11.96
N ALA A 44 11.86 2.90 -10.89
CA ALA A 44 11.09 1.68 -10.86
C ALA A 44 9.63 2.05 -11.10
N GLN A 45 9.08 1.58 -12.22
CA GLN A 45 7.64 1.53 -12.39
C GLN A 45 7.06 0.76 -11.19
N PRO A 46 6.05 1.31 -10.49
CA PRO A 46 5.41 0.58 -9.41
C PRO A 46 4.88 -0.72 -10.00
N ALA A 47 5.28 -1.83 -9.38
CA ALA A 47 4.71 -3.13 -9.65
C ALA A 47 3.19 -2.98 -9.64
N ALA A 48 2.52 -3.57 -10.65
CA ALA A 48 1.08 -3.63 -10.71
C ALA A 48 0.53 -3.95 -9.31
N ALA A 49 -0.37 -3.10 -8.83
CA ALA A 49 -1.08 -3.31 -7.58
C ALA A 49 -1.44 -4.80 -7.48
N LEU A 50 -1.18 -5.43 -6.34
CA LEU A 50 -1.88 -6.67 -5.98
C LEU A 50 -3.34 -6.42 -6.35
N PRO A 51 -3.93 -7.15 -7.31
CA PRO A 51 -5.17 -6.70 -7.91
C PRO A 51 -6.22 -6.55 -6.81
N ALA A 52 -6.53 -5.29 -6.48
CA ALA A 52 -7.68 -4.90 -5.69
C ALA A 52 -9.00 -5.19 -6.45
N ALA A 53 -8.88 -5.69 -7.68
CA ALA A 53 -9.98 -6.09 -8.56
C ALA A 53 -10.66 -7.41 -8.14
N ASP A 54 -10.11 -8.18 -7.20
CA ASP A 54 -10.71 -9.47 -6.81
C ASP A 54 -11.70 -9.38 -5.62
N ALA A 55 -11.97 -8.19 -5.09
CA ALA A 55 -12.98 -8.00 -4.03
C ALA A 55 -14.40 -7.73 -4.56
N ALA A 56 -14.66 -7.93 -5.86
CA ALA A 56 -15.96 -7.69 -6.47
C ALA A 56 -16.32 -8.79 -7.48
N ARG A 57 -16.33 -10.06 -7.08
CA ARG A 57 -16.90 -11.12 -7.91
C ARG A 57 -18.41 -11.22 -7.66
N LYS A 58 -19.21 -10.87 -8.68
CA LYS A 58 -20.60 -11.31 -8.79
C LYS A 58 -20.63 -12.84 -8.81
N THR A 59 -21.36 -13.43 -7.88
CA THR A 59 -21.58 -14.86 -7.72
C THR A 59 -22.11 -15.47 -9.02
N ARG A 60 -21.37 -16.43 -9.58
CA ARG A 60 -21.94 -17.43 -10.48
C ARG A 60 -21.42 -18.79 -10.02
N ALA A 61 -22.36 -19.64 -9.61
CA ALA A 61 -22.12 -20.93 -8.99
C ALA A 61 -21.36 -21.88 -9.92
N SER A 62 -20.38 -22.57 -9.35
CA SER A 62 -19.81 -23.81 -9.85
C SER A 62 -19.32 -24.58 -8.63
N GLU A 63 -19.96 -25.71 -8.36
CA GLU A 63 -19.69 -26.61 -7.24
C GLU A 63 -18.40 -27.41 -7.50
N ALA A 64 -17.40 -27.26 -6.63
CA ALA A 64 -16.47 -28.29 -6.18
C ALA A 64 -15.43 -27.67 -5.22
N ASP A 65 -15.41 -28.19 -3.99
CA ASP A 65 -14.37 -28.12 -2.95
C ASP A 65 -14.01 -26.76 -2.31
N GLY A 66 -14.55 -26.57 -1.09
CA GLY A 66 -14.07 -25.63 -0.07
C GLY A 66 -14.56 -24.20 -0.24
N GLU A 67 -15.77 -23.91 0.24
CA GLU A 67 -16.32 -22.56 0.26
C GLU A 67 -15.48 -21.65 1.18
N GLU A 68 -14.51 -20.92 0.62
CA GLU A 68 -13.83 -19.83 1.33
C GLU A 68 -14.90 -18.78 1.69
N VAL A 69 -15.36 -18.82 2.94
CA VAL A 69 -16.32 -17.84 3.46
C VAL A 69 -15.66 -16.47 3.34
N VAL A 70 -16.20 -15.61 2.49
CA VAL A 70 -15.80 -14.22 2.35
C VAL A 70 -16.23 -13.49 3.63
N VAL A 71 -15.33 -13.43 4.62
CA VAL A 71 -15.61 -12.81 5.92
C VAL A 71 -15.24 -11.33 5.85
N ARG A 72 -16.25 -10.47 6.03
CA ARG A 72 -16.06 -9.03 6.27
C ARG A 72 -15.28 -8.83 7.58
N PRO A 73 -14.28 -7.92 7.64
CA PRO A 73 -13.61 -7.60 8.89
C PRO A 73 -14.59 -7.10 9.96
N ALA A 74 -14.47 -7.59 11.20
CA ALA A 74 -15.42 -7.28 12.27
C ALA A 74 -15.54 -5.77 12.61
N TYR A 75 -14.49 -4.99 12.32
CA TYR A 75 -14.48 -3.54 12.56
C TYR A 75 -15.12 -2.73 11.43
N TRP A 76 -15.49 -3.34 10.30
CA TRP A 76 -15.85 -2.63 9.07
C TRP A 76 -17.04 -1.68 9.24
N ASP A 77 -18.13 -2.15 9.84
CA ASP A 77 -19.35 -1.36 9.96
C ASP A 77 -19.16 -0.16 10.91
N LYS A 78 -18.39 -0.37 12.00
CA LYS A 78 -17.99 0.71 12.91
C LYS A 78 -17.11 1.72 12.20
N ALA A 79 -16.12 1.25 11.43
CA ALA A 79 -15.23 2.10 10.66
C ALA A 79 -16.00 2.98 9.66
N CYS A 80 -16.91 2.39 8.89
CA CYS A 80 -17.79 3.14 7.99
C CYS A 80 -18.61 4.20 8.74
N ALA A 81 -19.24 3.83 9.86
CA ALA A 81 -20.05 4.76 10.65
C ALA A 81 -19.24 5.95 11.21
N ASP A 82 -18.00 5.70 11.65
CA ASP A 82 -17.11 6.73 12.17
C ASP A 82 -16.60 7.65 11.04
N LEU A 83 -16.15 7.07 9.92
CA LEU A 83 -15.64 7.81 8.78
C LEU A 83 -16.71 8.72 8.14
N VAL A 84 -17.94 8.24 7.99
CA VAL A 84 -19.08 9.03 7.47
C VAL A 84 -19.37 10.26 8.36
N LYS A 85 -19.11 10.19 9.66
CA LYS A 85 -19.33 11.33 10.57
C LYS A 85 -18.22 12.38 10.49
N ARG A 86 -16.98 11.94 10.22
CA ARG A 86 -15.77 12.78 10.32
C ARG A 86 -15.36 13.38 8.98
N ASP A 87 -15.63 12.71 7.88
CA ASP A 87 -15.13 13.09 6.56
C ASP A 87 -16.28 13.28 5.55
N ARG A 88 -16.37 14.49 4.98
CA ARG A 88 -17.45 14.88 4.04
C ARG A 88 -17.38 14.14 2.70
N ILE A 89 -16.19 13.73 2.27
CA ILE A 89 -15.99 12.99 1.02
C ILE A 89 -16.43 11.55 1.26
N LEU A 90 -15.93 10.91 2.33
CA LEU A 90 -16.32 9.55 2.68
C LEU A 90 -17.81 9.44 3.00
N LYS A 91 -18.42 10.46 3.61
CA LYS A 91 -19.88 10.57 3.81
C LYS A 91 -20.68 10.43 2.51
N LYS A 92 -20.15 10.96 1.39
CA LYS A 92 -20.78 10.86 0.07
C LYS A 92 -20.39 9.58 -0.67
N LEU A 93 -19.18 9.07 -0.42
CA LEU A 93 -18.59 7.96 -1.17
C LEU A 93 -19.05 6.60 -0.65
N ILE A 94 -18.98 6.37 0.66
CA ILE A 94 -19.28 5.07 1.28
C ILE A 94 -20.66 4.52 0.89
N PRO A 95 -21.76 5.31 0.93
CA PRO A 95 -23.08 4.82 0.58
C PRO A 95 -23.21 4.31 -0.87
N LYS A 96 -22.37 4.81 -1.80
CA LYS A 96 -22.43 4.43 -3.22
C LYS A 96 -22.06 2.97 -3.49
N PHE A 97 -21.31 2.34 -2.58
CA PHE A 97 -20.82 0.97 -2.76
C PHE A 97 -21.58 -0.07 -1.92
N GLY A 98 -22.66 0.33 -1.25
CA GLY A 98 -23.57 -0.57 -0.54
C GLY A 98 -22.85 -1.55 0.40
N PRO A 99 -23.10 -2.87 0.30
CA PRO A 99 -22.53 -3.87 1.20
C PRO A 99 -21.08 -4.26 0.86
N ALA A 100 -20.45 -3.63 -0.13
CA ALA A 100 -19.09 -4.02 -0.54
C ALA A 100 -18.07 -3.71 0.57
N HIS A 101 -17.10 -4.60 0.72
CA HIS A 101 -16.09 -4.50 1.77
C HIS A 101 -14.77 -5.16 1.36
N LEU A 102 -13.73 -4.91 2.16
CA LEU A 102 -12.47 -5.63 2.09
C LEU A 102 -12.70 -7.14 2.29
N VAL A 103 -12.03 -7.93 1.47
CA VAL A 103 -12.01 -9.40 1.59
C VAL A 103 -10.62 -9.82 2.02
N LYS A 104 -10.56 -10.56 3.13
CA LYS A 104 -9.31 -11.13 3.65
C LYS A 104 -8.81 -12.22 2.69
N ARG A 105 -7.51 -12.23 2.42
CA ARG A 105 -6.83 -13.30 1.67
C ARG A 105 -6.41 -14.43 2.61
N GLY A 106 -6.29 -15.63 2.05
CA GLY A 106 -6.00 -16.87 2.78
C GLY A 106 -4.57 -16.96 3.33
N ASP A 107 -3.88 -18.05 3.04
CA ASP A 107 -2.57 -18.35 3.64
C ASP A 107 -1.53 -17.21 3.46
N PRO A 108 -0.79 -16.84 4.53
CA PRO A 108 0.18 -15.76 4.47
C PRO A 108 1.33 -15.97 3.47
N PHE A 109 1.89 -17.18 3.43
CA PHE A 109 2.99 -17.50 2.52
C PHE A 109 2.51 -17.41 1.07
N VAL A 110 1.37 -18.03 0.76
CA VAL A 110 0.73 -17.96 -0.56
C VAL A 110 0.45 -16.51 -0.95
N THR A 111 -0.06 -15.69 -0.03
CA THR A 111 -0.37 -14.28 -0.31
C THR A 111 0.88 -13.49 -0.69
N LEU A 112 1.97 -13.63 0.06
CA LEU A 112 3.23 -12.96 -0.23
C LEU A 112 3.88 -13.50 -1.51
N ALA A 113 3.86 -14.82 -1.72
CA ALA A 113 4.39 -15.45 -2.92
C ALA A 113 3.65 -14.96 -4.18
N ARG A 114 2.31 -14.91 -4.15
CA ARG A 114 1.49 -14.35 -5.24
C ARG A 114 1.83 -12.89 -5.51
N SER A 115 2.11 -12.10 -4.46
CA SER A 115 2.55 -10.71 -4.61
C SER A 115 3.85 -10.62 -5.42
N VAL A 116 4.88 -11.39 -5.05
CA VAL A 116 6.16 -11.45 -5.75
C VAL A 116 5.99 -11.88 -7.21
N VAL A 117 5.15 -12.89 -7.45
CA VAL A 117 4.83 -13.37 -8.81
C VAL A 117 4.19 -12.27 -9.66
N GLY A 118 3.24 -11.51 -9.10
CA GLY A 118 2.51 -10.45 -9.80
C GLY A 118 3.31 -9.18 -10.10
N GLN A 119 4.50 -9.01 -9.52
CA GLN A 119 5.28 -7.78 -9.69
C GLN A 119 5.58 -7.46 -11.16
N GLN A 120 5.35 -6.22 -11.59
CA GLN A 120 5.70 -5.71 -12.93
C GLN A 120 5.07 -6.46 -14.12
N ILE A 121 3.98 -7.20 -13.91
CA ILE A 121 3.25 -7.88 -14.98
C ILE A 121 1.74 -7.64 -14.87
N SER A 122 1.01 -7.94 -15.95
CA SER A 122 -0.44 -7.83 -15.95
C SER A 122 -1.09 -8.89 -15.05
N VAL A 123 -2.31 -8.62 -14.58
CA VAL A 123 -3.09 -9.56 -13.75
C VAL A 123 -3.32 -10.91 -14.48
N PRO A 124 -3.72 -10.94 -15.76
CA PRO A 124 -3.83 -12.21 -16.49
C PRO A 124 -2.49 -12.97 -16.57
N SER A 125 -1.39 -12.26 -16.81
CA SER A 125 -0.05 -12.89 -16.85
C SER A 125 0.33 -13.50 -15.50
N ALA A 126 0.05 -12.79 -14.40
CA ALA A 126 0.30 -13.27 -13.06
C ALA A 126 -0.53 -14.52 -12.74
N GLN A 127 -1.80 -14.53 -13.12
CA GLN A 127 -2.69 -15.68 -12.92
C GLN A 127 -2.22 -16.91 -13.70
N SER A 128 -1.88 -16.75 -14.98
CA SER A 128 -1.36 -17.86 -15.80
C SER A 128 -0.01 -18.40 -15.31
N LEU A 129 0.83 -17.53 -14.74
CA LEU A 129 2.08 -17.97 -14.14
C LEU A 129 1.81 -18.73 -12.83
N TRP A 130 0.95 -18.18 -11.98
CA TRP A 130 0.60 -18.81 -10.70
C TRP A 130 -0.02 -20.19 -10.88
N ALA A 131 -0.94 -20.36 -11.84
CA ALA A 131 -1.54 -21.66 -12.16
C ALA A 131 -0.47 -22.72 -12.50
N ARG A 132 0.56 -22.35 -13.28
CA ARG A 132 1.68 -23.25 -13.59
C ARG A 132 2.52 -23.62 -12.36
N ILE A 133 2.59 -22.75 -11.35
CA ILE A 133 3.26 -23.05 -10.08
C ILE A 133 2.39 -24.00 -9.25
N GLU A 134 1.08 -23.79 -9.20
CA GLU A 134 0.11 -24.69 -8.54
C GLU A 134 0.19 -26.10 -9.13
N ASP A 135 0.22 -26.22 -10.45
CA ASP A 135 0.36 -27.50 -11.15
C ASP A 135 1.69 -28.20 -10.82
N ALA A 136 2.78 -27.44 -10.71
CA ALA A 136 4.10 -27.97 -10.40
C ALA A 136 4.30 -28.24 -8.89
N CYS A 137 3.51 -27.59 -8.03
CA CYS A 137 3.58 -27.69 -6.58
C CYS A 137 2.16 -27.80 -5.98
N PRO A 138 1.54 -29.00 -6.02
CA PRO A 138 0.16 -29.18 -5.58
C PRO A 138 -0.08 -28.79 -4.11
N LYS A 139 0.98 -28.81 -3.28
CA LYS A 139 0.95 -28.32 -1.91
C LYS A 139 1.80 -27.06 -1.78
N LEU A 140 1.19 -25.90 -2.02
CA LEU A 140 1.84 -24.60 -1.89
C LEU A 140 2.10 -24.25 -0.42
N ALA A 141 3.28 -24.65 0.05
CA ALA A 141 3.80 -24.30 1.36
C ALA A 141 5.31 -24.04 1.26
N PRO A 142 5.92 -23.40 2.28
CA PRO A 142 7.33 -23.04 2.25
C PRO A 142 8.26 -24.23 1.92
N GLN A 143 8.16 -25.34 2.67
CA GLN A 143 9.03 -26.51 2.47
C GLN A 143 8.85 -27.17 1.09
N PRO A 144 7.62 -27.44 0.59
CA PRO A 144 7.42 -27.89 -0.79
C PRO A 144 8.02 -26.97 -1.85
N VAL A 145 7.88 -25.64 -1.72
CA VAL A 145 8.44 -24.68 -2.70
C VAL A 145 9.97 -24.71 -2.71
N ILE A 146 10.61 -24.83 -1.55
CA ILE A 146 12.06 -25.02 -1.46
C ILE A 146 12.47 -26.32 -2.18
N ARG A 147 11.74 -27.42 -1.96
CA ARG A 147 12.01 -28.71 -2.62
C ARG A 147 11.78 -28.70 -4.12
N LEU A 148 10.79 -27.93 -4.60
CA LEU A 148 10.57 -27.75 -6.04
C LEU A 148 11.81 -27.15 -6.71
N GLY A 149 12.45 -26.19 -6.03
CA GLY A 149 13.74 -25.64 -6.41
C GLY A 149 13.68 -24.64 -7.57
N ALA A 150 14.81 -24.00 -7.81
CA ALA A 150 14.90 -22.87 -8.76
C ALA A 150 14.58 -23.28 -10.21
N ASP A 151 15.11 -24.42 -10.67
CA ASP A 151 15.00 -24.84 -12.07
C ASP A 151 13.54 -25.07 -12.48
N LYS A 152 12.75 -25.71 -11.60
CA LYS A 152 11.32 -25.94 -11.84
C LYS A 152 10.51 -24.65 -11.77
N LEU A 153 10.81 -23.77 -10.82
CA LEU A 153 10.19 -22.44 -10.74
C LEU A 153 10.44 -21.60 -12.00
N ILE A 154 11.66 -21.65 -12.55
CA ILE A 154 12.01 -21.02 -13.82
C ILE A 154 11.24 -21.68 -14.98
N ALA A 155 11.11 -23.00 -14.99
CA ALA A 155 10.32 -23.72 -15.99
C ALA A 155 8.81 -23.35 -15.95
N CYS A 156 8.28 -22.97 -14.78
CA CYS A 156 6.94 -22.38 -14.65
C CYS A 156 6.83 -20.96 -15.23
N GLY A 157 7.93 -20.37 -15.70
CA GLY A 157 7.99 -19.05 -16.34
C GLY A 157 8.41 -17.91 -15.41
N LEU A 158 8.90 -18.18 -14.20
CA LEU A 158 9.48 -17.14 -13.36
C LEU A 158 10.83 -16.68 -13.93
N SER A 159 11.04 -15.36 -13.87
CA SER A 159 12.39 -14.80 -14.03
C SER A 159 13.30 -15.30 -12.91
N LYS A 160 14.60 -15.39 -13.17
CA LYS A 160 15.62 -15.75 -12.16
C LYS A 160 15.48 -14.94 -10.86
N ARG A 161 15.27 -13.63 -10.96
CA ARG A 161 15.13 -12.74 -9.80
C ARG A 161 13.90 -13.05 -8.95
N LYS A 162 12.74 -13.28 -9.57
CA LYS A 162 11.52 -13.69 -8.86
C LYS A 162 11.67 -15.08 -8.24
N THR A 163 12.36 -16.00 -8.91
CA THR A 163 12.69 -17.32 -8.34
C THR A 163 13.52 -17.18 -7.07
N GLU A 164 14.56 -16.34 -7.08
CA GLU A 164 15.37 -16.05 -5.89
C GLU A 164 14.49 -15.49 -4.75
N TYR A 165 13.58 -14.57 -5.04
CA TYR A 165 12.68 -13.97 -4.04
C TYR A 165 11.69 -14.96 -3.44
N ILE A 166 11.10 -15.84 -4.25
CA ILE A 166 10.17 -16.87 -3.78
C ILE A 166 10.88 -17.88 -2.88
N LEU A 167 12.10 -18.30 -3.25
CA LEU A 167 12.90 -19.22 -2.43
C LEU A 167 13.39 -18.54 -1.14
N ASP A 168 13.79 -17.27 -1.20
CA ASP A 168 14.17 -16.47 -0.04
C ASP A 168 13.01 -16.33 0.95
N LEU A 169 11.81 -15.99 0.44
CA LEU A 169 10.57 -15.95 1.20
C LEU A 169 10.28 -17.30 1.88
N ALA A 170 10.31 -18.40 1.11
CA ALA A 170 10.07 -19.73 1.67
C ALA A 170 11.09 -20.08 2.76
N GLN A 171 12.36 -19.72 2.58
CA GLN A 171 13.41 -19.97 3.56
C GLN A 171 13.21 -19.21 4.86
N HIS A 172 12.72 -17.97 4.81
CA HIS A 172 12.39 -17.17 6.01
C HIS A 172 11.22 -17.77 6.80
N PHE A 173 10.22 -18.33 6.13
CA PHE A 173 9.12 -19.03 6.79
C PHE A 173 9.57 -20.32 7.48
N VAL A 174 10.54 -21.04 6.91
CA VAL A 174 11.04 -22.30 7.47
C VAL A 174 12.08 -22.10 8.56
N SER A 175 12.91 -21.05 8.47
CA SER A 175 14.00 -20.81 9.42
C SER A 175 13.53 -20.38 10.81
N GLY A 176 12.26 -19.99 10.95
CA GLY A 176 11.74 -19.37 12.17
C GLY A 176 12.18 -17.92 12.35
N ALA A 177 12.74 -17.29 11.31
CA ALA A 177 13.11 -15.87 11.34
C ALA A 177 11.88 -14.94 11.38
N LEU A 178 10.71 -15.45 11.00
CA LEU A 178 9.44 -14.72 11.02
C LEU A 178 8.57 -15.21 12.18
N HIS A 179 7.94 -14.28 12.89
CA HIS A 179 7.01 -14.61 13.98
C HIS A 179 5.57 -14.73 13.46
N VAL A 180 5.36 -15.60 12.46
CA VAL A 180 4.07 -15.73 11.74
C VAL A 180 2.88 -15.91 12.68
N ASP A 181 3.02 -16.76 13.70
CA ASP A 181 1.95 -17.02 14.68
C ASP A 181 1.63 -15.81 15.58
N LYS A 182 2.54 -14.83 15.67
CA LYS A 182 2.38 -13.60 16.46
C LYS A 182 1.98 -12.39 15.64
N TRP A 183 1.99 -12.47 14.30
CA TRP A 183 1.71 -11.34 13.42
C TRP A 183 0.37 -10.67 13.67
N MET A 184 -0.64 -11.37 14.20
CA MET A 184 -1.93 -10.77 14.56
C MET A 184 -1.88 -9.90 15.82
N SER A 185 -0.90 -10.13 16.70
CA SER A 185 -0.72 -9.44 17.98
C SER A 185 0.41 -8.41 17.99
N MET A 186 1.32 -8.49 17.03
CA MET A 186 2.41 -7.54 16.86
C MET A 186 1.92 -6.17 16.37
N ASP A 187 2.74 -5.16 16.55
CA ASP A 187 2.49 -3.83 15.96
C ASP A 187 2.74 -3.86 14.45
N ASP A 188 2.04 -3.00 13.72
CA ASP A 188 2.10 -2.95 12.26
C ASP A 188 3.53 -2.68 11.75
N GLU A 189 4.28 -1.79 12.39
CA GLU A 189 5.67 -1.48 12.03
C GLU A 189 6.64 -2.66 12.28
N ASP A 190 6.41 -3.47 13.31
CA ASP A 190 7.24 -4.65 13.59
C ASP A 190 7.04 -5.72 12.51
N VAL A 191 5.79 -5.95 12.08
CA VAL A 191 5.49 -6.87 10.99
C VAL A 191 6.08 -6.35 9.67
N ILE A 192 6.01 -5.04 9.40
CA ILE A 192 6.67 -4.43 8.24
C ILE A 192 8.19 -4.64 8.31
N ALA A 193 8.81 -4.42 9.46
CA ALA A 193 10.24 -4.60 9.64
C ALA A 193 10.69 -6.05 9.37
N GLU A 194 9.93 -7.04 9.84
CA GLU A 194 10.19 -8.46 9.53
C GLU A 194 10.06 -8.76 8.04
N LEU A 195 8.94 -8.37 7.43
CA LEU A 195 8.64 -8.68 6.04
C LEU A 195 9.63 -8.03 5.07
N THR A 196 10.13 -6.83 5.40
CA THR A 196 11.09 -6.10 4.56
C THR A 196 12.52 -6.63 4.63
N GLN A 197 12.83 -7.57 5.54
CA GLN A 197 14.09 -8.33 5.48
C GLN A 197 14.15 -9.31 4.31
N ILE A 198 12.98 -9.72 3.81
CA ILE A 198 12.85 -10.71 2.74
C ILE A 198 13.12 -10.03 1.41
N ARG A 199 14.03 -10.60 0.61
CA ARG A 199 14.38 -10.03 -0.69
C ARG A 199 13.15 -10.02 -1.61
N GLY A 200 12.89 -8.86 -2.20
CA GLY A 200 11.76 -8.67 -3.10
C GLY A 200 10.45 -8.23 -2.42
N ILE A 201 10.44 -8.07 -1.09
CA ILE A 201 9.32 -7.49 -0.34
C ILE A 201 9.68 -6.07 0.08
N SER A 202 8.92 -5.09 -0.44
CA SER A 202 9.06 -3.68 -0.06
C SER A 202 8.10 -3.32 1.06
N ARG A 203 8.26 -2.12 1.64
CA ARG A 203 7.30 -1.57 2.60
C ARG A 203 5.87 -1.55 2.04
N TRP A 204 5.69 -1.07 0.81
CA TRP A 204 4.37 -1.07 0.17
C TRP A 204 3.79 -2.50 0.09
N THR A 205 4.59 -3.50 -0.26
CA THR A 205 4.12 -4.91 -0.26
C THR A 205 3.74 -5.39 1.13
N ALA A 206 4.50 -5.03 2.17
CA ALA A 206 4.19 -5.35 3.55
C ALA A 206 2.89 -4.66 4.02
N GLU A 207 2.70 -3.38 3.70
CA GLU A 207 1.46 -2.64 4.00
C GLU A 207 0.25 -3.25 3.30
N MET A 208 0.40 -3.66 2.02
CA MET A 208 -0.65 -4.41 1.32
C MET A 208 -0.94 -5.75 2.00
N PHE A 209 0.08 -6.44 2.51
CA PHE A 209 -0.11 -7.67 3.27
C PHE A 209 -0.85 -7.42 4.59
N LEU A 210 -0.53 -6.35 5.32
CA LEU A 210 -1.27 -5.95 6.52
C LEU A 210 -2.76 -5.70 6.23
N ILE A 211 -3.06 -5.01 5.12
CA ILE A 211 -4.44 -4.73 4.70
C ILE A 211 -5.15 -6.02 4.29
N PHE A 212 -4.62 -6.74 3.30
CA PHE A 212 -5.39 -7.81 2.65
C PHE A 212 -5.26 -9.17 3.34
N ASN A 213 -4.15 -9.44 4.04
CA ASN A 213 -3.98 -10.71 4.75
C ASN A 213 -4.31 -10.57 6.23
N LEU A 214 -3.73 -9.59 6.94
CA LEU A 214 -3.98 -9.43 8.38
C LEU A 214 -5.25 -8.63 8.69
N SER A 215 -5.88 -7.99 7.70
CA SER A 215 -7.05 -7.12 7.90
C SER A 215 -6.79 -6.06 8.98
N ARG A 216 -5.61 -5.42 8.96
CA ARG A 216 -5.29 -4.33 9.90
C ARG A 216 -6.15 -3.11 9.60
N PRO A 217 -6.76 -2.47 10.61
CA PRO A 217 -7.73 -1.39 10.39
C PRO A 217 -7.12 -0.04 10.01
N ASP A 218 -5.85 0.21 10.35
CA ASP A 218 -5.26 1.56 10.34
C ASP A 218 -3.99 1.72 9.49
N VAL A 219 -3.90 0.99 8.37
CA VAL A 219 -2.74 1.04 7.47
C VAL A 219 -2.93 2.13 6.41
N LEU A 220 -1.90 2.94 6.18
CA LEU A 220 -1.88 4.01 5.17
C LEU A 220 -0.70 3.86 4.19
N PRO A 221 -0.92 3.22 3.03
CA PRO A 221 0.13 2.95 2.06
C PRO A 221 0.45 4.19 1.21
N LEU A 222 1.20 5.15 1.74
CA LEU A 222 1.51 6.41 1.04
C LEU A 222 2.36 6.25 -0.23
N ASP A 223 2.98 5.08 -0.42
CA ASP A 223 3.69 4.70 -1.63
C ASP A 223 2.76 4.15 -2.72
N ASP A 224 1.45 4.02 -2.44
CA ASP A 224 0.46 3.52 -3.40
C ASP A 224 -0.01 4.63 -4.36
N PRO A 225 0.30 4.53 -5.68
CA PRO A 225 -0.10 5.55 -6.64
C PRO A 225 -1.62 5.64 -6.80
N GLY A 226 -2.34 4.53 -6.60
CA GLY A 226 -3.80 4.49 -6.64
C GLY A 226 -4.43 5.34 -5.54
N LEU A 227 -3.93 5.21 -4.32
CA LEU A 227 -4.35 6.02 -3.18
C LEU A 227 -4.04 7.51 -3.42
N ILE A 228 -2.82 7.85 -3.84
CA ILE A 228 -2.45 9.24 -4.12
C ILE A 228 -3.35 9.84 -5.21
N ARG A 229 -3.61 9.08 -6.29
CA ARG A 229 -4.53 9.50 -7.36
C ARG A 229 -5.96 9.68 -6.84
N ALA A 230 -6.46 8.77 -6.01
CA ALA A 230 -7.78 8.88 -5.43
C ALA A 230 -7.92 10.10 -4.51
N ILE A 231 -6.91 10.39 -3.69
CA ILE A 231 -6.89 11.60 -2.87
C ILE A 231 -6.90 12.85 -3.76
N SER A 232 -6.05 12.88 -4.80
CA SER A 232 -6.01 13.96 -5.78
C SER A 232 -7.39 14.24 -6.38
N VAL A 233 -8.06 13.22 -6.93
CA VAL A 233 -9.38 13.38 -7.55
C VAL A 233 -10.44 13.84 -6.54
N ASN A 234 -10.49 13.24 -5.34
CA ASN A 234 -11.59 13.45 -4.41
C ASN A 234 -11.42 14.68 -3.49
N TYR A 235 -10.19 15.09 -3.18
CA TYR A 235 -9.92 16.17 -2.22
C TYR A 235 -9.24 17.39 -2.86
N PHE A 236 -8.58 17.22 -4.00
CA PHE A 236 -7.80 18.28 -4.67
C PHE A 236 -8.25 18.52 -6.11
N SER A 237 -9.44 18.07 -6.50
CA SER A 237 -10.00 18.29 -7.85
C SER A 237 -9.11 17.79 -9.00
N GLY A 238 -8.30 16.75 -8.75
CA GLY A 238 -7.38 16.17 -9.72
C GLY A 238 -5.99 16.82 -9.77
N GLU A 239 -5.72 17.84 -8.94
CA GLU A 239 -4.38 18.43 -8.85
C GLU A 239 -3.37 17.46 -8.21
N PRO A 240 -2.07 17.56 -8.54
CA PRO A 240 -1.03 16.74 -7.93
C PRO A 240 -1.02 16.84 -6.41
N VAL A 241 -0.85 15.71 -5.72
CA VAL A 241 -0.84 15.62 -4.25
C VAL A 241 0.50 15.07 -3.78
N THR A 242 1.12 15.77 -2.83
CA THR A 242 2.33 15.33 -2.15
C THR A 242 2.01 14.32 -1.05
N ARG A 243 3.01 13.54 -0.62
CA ARG A 243 2.86 12.62 0.53
C ARG A 243 2.44 13.34 1.81
N SER A 244 2.86 14.59 2.01
CA SER A 244 2.52 15.37 3.20
C SER A 244 1.04 15.71 3.21
N GLU A 245 0.53 16.24 2.10
CA GLU A 245 -0.89 16.57 1.93
C GLU A 245 -1.78 15.32 2.02
N ALA A 246 -1.36 14.21 1.42
CA ALA A 246 -2.06 12.94 1.54
C ALA A 246 -2.14 12.48 3.01
N ARG A 247 -1.08 12.67 3.79
CA ARG A 247 -1.06 12.35 5.22
C ARG A 247 -1.98 13.26 6.03
N GLU A 248 -2.01 14.56 5.73
CA GLU A 248 -2.90 15.53 6.39
C GLU A 248 -4.38 15.19 6.16
N VAL A 249 -4.75 14.81 4.94
CA VAL A 249 -6.10 14.30 4.66
C VAL A 249 -6.37 13.03 5.46
N ALA A 250 -5.44 12.08 5.44
CA ALA A 250 -5.59 10.78 6.08
C ALA A 250 -5.61 10.82 7.62
N ALA A 251 -5.18 11.91 8.26
CA ALA A 251 -5.30 12.10 9.69
C ALA A 251 -6.77 12.04 10.16
N ASN A 252 -7.71 12.49 9.32
CA ASN A 252 -9.16 12.40 9.62
C ASN A 252 -9.71 10.98 9.53
N TRP A 253 -8.94 10.05 8.97
CA TRP A 253 -9.37 8.67 8.77
C TRP A 253 -8.99 7.76 9.94
N GLU A 254 -8.18 8.21 10.89
CA GLU A 254 -7.80 7.43 12.07
C GLU A 254 -9.04 7.05 12.93
N PRO A 255 -9.09 5.82 13.47
CA PRO A 255 -8.13 4.70 13.35
C PRO A 255 -8.51 3.71 12.22
N TRP A 256 -9.12 4.21 11.15
CA TRP A 256 -9.76 3.44 10.08
C TRP A 256 -9.15 3.71 8.70
N ARG A 257 -7.85 4.03 8.64
CA ARG A 257 -7.17 4.39 7.38
C ARG A 257 -7.29 3.29 6.33
N THR A 258 -7.26 2.01 6.71
CA THR A 258 -7.47 0.90 5.76
C THR A 258 -8.83 0.98 5.07
N VAL A 259 -9.90 1.28 5.82
CA VAL A 259 -11.25 1.37 5.27
C VAL A 259 -11.35 2.58 4.33
N ALA A 260 -10.82 3.72 4.74
CA ALA A 260 -10.79 4.92 3.91
C ALA A 260 -9.99 4.69 2.61
N THR A 261 -8.79 4.10 2.70
CA THR A 261 -7.95 3.71 1.56
C THR A 261 -8.70 2.76 0.61
N TRP A 262 -9.44 1.78 1.14
CA TRP A 262 -10.22 0.87 0.32
C TRP A 262 -11.31 1.59 -0.49
N TYR A 263 -12.06 2.50 0.13
CA TYR A 263 -13.04 3.31 -0.58
C TYR A 263 -12.40 4.30 -1.57
N MET A 264 -11.22 4.84 -1.25
CA MET A 264 -10.45 5.67 -2.17
C MET A 264 -10.12 4.91 -3.45
N TRP A 265 -9.66 3.66 -3.37
CA TRP A 265 -9.46 2.84 -4.57
C TRP A 265 -10.74 2.66 -5.38
N ARG A 266 -11.86 2.34 -4.72
CA ARG A 266 -13.17 2.15 -5.38
C ARG A 266 -13.68 3.43 -6.04
N SER A 267 -13.33 4.60 -5.53
CA SER A 267 -13.69 5.89 -6.15
C SER A 267 -13.12 6.07 -7.55
N LEU A 268 -12.02 5.38 -7.88
CA LEU A 268 -11.40 5.42 -9.21
C LEU A 268 -12.02 4.41 -10.20
N ASP A 269 -12.74 3.40 -9.68
CA ASP A 269 -13.38 2.35 -10.47
C ASP A 269 -14.79 2.74 -10.92
N ALA A 270 -15.36 3.81 -10.35
CA ALA A 270 -16.69 4.29 -10.73
C ALA A 270 -16.62 4.94 -12.12
N PRO A 271 -17.32 4.42 -13.15
CA PRO A 271 -17.56 5.20 -14.35
C PRO A 271 -18.36 6.44 -13.94
N ASP A 272 -17.98 7.60 -14.47
CA ASP A 272 -18.60 8.88 -14.18
C ASP A 272 -20.13 8.74 -14.12
N ALA A 273 -20.70 8.99 -12.94
CA ALA A 273 -22.13 9.17 -12.82
C ALA A 273 -22.46 10.53 -13.44
N ASP A 274 -22.94 10.49 -14.68
CA ASP A 274 -23.62 11.55 -15.43
C ASP A 274 -22.81 12.84 -15.71
N VAL A 275 -22.32 12.93 -16.96
CA VAL A 275 -22.20 14.19 -17.72
C VAL A 275 -23.22 14.14 -18.85
#